data_AF-A0A6C1BPZ3-F1
#
_entry.id   AF-A0A6C1BPZ3-F1
#
_cell.length_a   1.000
_cell.length_b   1.000
_cell.length_c   1.000
_cell.angle_alpha   90.00
_cell.angle_beta   90.00
_cell.angle_gamma   90.00
#
_symmetry.space_group_name_H-M   'P 1'
#
loop_
_entity.id
_entity.type
_entity.pdbx_description
1 polymer ?
#
loop_
_entity_poly.entity_id
_entity_poly.type
_entity_poly.pdbx_seq_one_letter_code
_entity_poly.pdbx_strand_id
1 'polypeptide(L)' 'MKNKAQRRQKHKKTTVILPYDLWESLRIESIKKNISMGELIANKLRELEKLREKTTIMEVDEDGLLKSL' A
#
# COMPACT_ATOMS: atom_id res chain seq x y z
N MET A 1 22.46 18.51 -31.50
CA MET A 1 21.10 18.32 -30.93
C MET A 1 21.25 17.82 -29.50
N LYS A 2 20.90 18.63 -28.49
CA LYS A 2 21.07 18.27 -27.06
C LYS A 2 20.01 17.24 -26.68
N ASN A 3 20.43 16.00 -26.42
CA ASN A 3 19.59 14.96 -25.83
C ASN A 3 19.14 15.40 -24.43
N LYS A 4 17.91 15.95 -24.32
CA LYS A 4 17.23 16.08 -23.03
C LYS A 4 16.93 14.66 -22.55
N ALA A 5 17.80 14.10 -21.71
CA ALA A 5 17.48 12.93 -20.92
C ALA A 5 16.11 13.16 -20.25
N GLN A 6 15.09 12.39 -20.64
CA GLN A 6 13.77 12.47 -20.06
C GLN A 6 13.91 12.19 -18.56
N ARG A 7 13.81 13.24 -17.73
CA ARG A 7 13.73 13.09 -16.28
C ARG A 7 12.54 12.18 -15.98
N ARG A 8 12.82 10.97 -15.49
CA ARG A 8 11.78 10.02 -15.07
C ARG A 8 10.86 10.72 -14.08
N GLN A 9 9.56 10.73 -14.35
CA GLN A 9 8.57 11.30 -13.45
C GLN A 9 8.61 10.52 -12.11
N LYS A 10 8.73 11.25 -11.00
CA LYS A 10 8.80 10.67 -9.65
C LYS A 10 7.50 10.03 -9.18
N HIS A 11 6.37 10.41 -9.78
CA HIS A 11 5.04 9.90 -9.45
C HIS A 11 4.27 9.56 -10.72
N LYS A 12 3.49 8.49 -10.68
CA LYS A 12 2.55 8.11 -11.73
C LYS A 12 1.13 8.38 -11.23
N LYS A 13 0.34 9.07 -12.06
CA LYS A 13 -1.08 9.26 -11.81
C LYS A 13 -1.81 8.01 -12.30
N THR A 14 -2.63 7.44 -11.43
CA THR A 14 -3.41 6.24 -11.72
C THR A 14 -4.83 6.45 -11.22
N THR A 15 -5.80 5.97 -11.98
CA THR A 15 -7.21 5.93 -11.57
C THR A 15 -7.52 4.55 -11.02
N VAL A 16 -8.15 4.49 -9.85
CA VAL A 16 -8.61 3.24 -9.22
C VAL A 16 -10.10 3.35 -8.97
N ILE A 17 -10.84 2.30 -9.32
CA ILE A 17 -12.27 2.18 -9.04
C ILE A 17 -12.39 1.41 -7.73
N LEU A 18 -13.12 1.98 -6.76
CA LEU A 18 -13.33 1.39 -5.45
C LEU A 18 -14.84 1.24 -5.18
N PRO A 19 -15.26 0.23 -4.39
CA PRO A 19 -16.57 0.21 -3.75
C PRO A 19 -16.82 1.51 -2.97
N TYR A 20 -18.07 1.97 -2.95
CA TYR A 20 -18.42 3.28 -2.40
C TYR A 20 -18.11 3.38 -0.89
N ASP A 21 -18.46 2.34 -0.14
CA ASP A 21 -18.20 2.17 1.29
C ASP A 21 -16.69 2.22 1.63
N LEU A 22 -15.88 1.54 0.82
CA LEU A 22 -14.42 1.58 0.97
C LEU A 22 -13.87 2.97 0.63
N TRP A 23 -14.36 3.60 -0.41
CA TRP A 23 -13.95 4.97 -0.76
C TRP A 23 -14.31 5.97 0.34
N GLU A 24 -15.52 5.88 0.88
CA GLU A 24 -16.02 6.77 1.93
C GLU A 24 -15.21 6.62 3.22
N SER A 25 -14.95 5.39 3.65
CA SER A 25 -14.12 5.12 4.83
C SER A 25 -12.69 5.65 4.67
N LEU A 26 -12.06 5.42 3.51
CA LEU A 26 -10.74 5.98 3.19
C LEU A 26 -10.78 7.52 3.15
N ARG A 27 -11.87 8.12 2.64
CA ARG A 27 -12.03 9.58 2.60
C ARG A 27 -12.06 10.17 3.99
N ILE A 28 -12.89 9.62 4.87
CA ILE A 28 -13.00 10.07 6.26
C ILE A 28 -11.66 9.93 6.96
N GLU A 29 -10.97 8.80 6.79
CA GLU A 29 -9.65 8.57 7.41
C GLU A 29 -8.58 9.55 6.89
N SER A 30 -8.56 9.82 5.58
CA SER A 30 -7.59 10.76 4.99
C SER A 30 -7.75 12.18 5.55
N ILE A 31 -8.99 12.62 5.75
CA ILE A 31 -9.31 13.92 6.35
C ILE A 31 -8.86 13.94 7.82
N LYS A 32 -9.21 12.90 8.59
CA LYS A 32 -8.81 12.80 10.01
C LYS A 32 -7.29 12.84 10.21
N LYS A 33 -6.54 12.23 9.30
CA LYS A 33 -5.06 12.17 9.34
C LYS A 33 -4.38 13.37 8.68
N ASN A 34 -5.14 14.28 8.07
CA ASN A 34 -4.62 15.42 7.31
C ASN A 34 -3.59 15.02 6.23
N ILE A 35 -3.85 13.92 5.52
CA ILE A 35 -3.01 13.41 4.43
C ILE A 35 -3.84 13.20 3.16
N SER A 36 -3.17 13.12 2.02
CA SER A 36 -3.86 12.82 0.77
C SER A 36 -4.40 11.38 0.75
N MET A 37 -5.50 11.16 0.02
CA MET A 37 -6.04 9.81 -0.19
C MET A 37 -5.00 8.86 -0.78
N GLY A 38 -4.23 9.32 -1.77
CA GLY A 38 -3.20 8.51 -2.41
C GLY A 38 -2.09 8.11 -1.45
N GLU A 39 -1.70 9.01 -0.55
CA GLU A 39 -0.72 8.73 0.50
C GLU A 39 -1.26 7.73 1.53
N LEU A 40 -2.52 7.88 1.95
CA LEU A 40 -3.17 6.92 2.84
C LEU A 40 -3.20 5.51 2.23
N ILE A 41 -3.59 5.40 0.96
CA ILE A 41 -3.62 4.12 0.23
C ILE A 41 -2.21 3.53 0.15
N ALA A 42 -1.21 4.32 -0.22
CA ALA A 42 0.19 3.87 -0.30
C ALA A 42 0.72 3.37 1.04
N ASN A 43 0.39 4.05 2.15
CA ASN A 43 0.81 3.66 3.49
C ASN A 43 0.17 2.33 3.91
N LYS A 44 -1.15 2.17 3.70
CA LYS A 44 -1.84 0.89 3.98
C LYS A 44 -1.28 -0.27 3.14
N LEU A 45 -0.99 -0.05 1.86
CA LEU A 45 -0.39 -1.07 1.01
C LEU A 45 1.00 -1.49 1.52
N ARG A 46 1.82 -0.54 1.95
CA ARG A 46 3.15 -0.82 2.53
C ARG A 46 3.04 -1.57 3.87
N GLU A 47 2.05 -1.25 4.70
CA GLU A 47 1.78 -1.97 5.94
C GLU A 47 1.37 -3.42 5.66
N LEU A 48 0.50 -3.64 4.67
CA LEU A 48 0.11 -4.98 4.24
C LEU A 48 1.31 -5.78 3.72
N GLU A 49 2.18 -5.16 2.92
CA GLU A 49 3.41 -5.81 2.43
C GLU A 49 4.33 -6.24 3.58
N LYS A 50 4.56 -5.35 4.56
CA LYS A 50 5.34 -5.69 5.77
C LYS A 50 4.70 -6.81 6.60
N LEU A 51 3.38 -6.83 6.71
CA LEU A 51 2.68 -7.90 7.40
C LEU A 51 2.83 -9.22 6.64
N ARG A 52 2.71 -9.19 5.31
CA ARG A 52 2.95 -10.36 4.45
C ARG A 52 4.35 -10.89 4.60
N GLU A 53 5.38 -10.03 4.57
CA GLU A 53 6.77 -10.44 4.81
C GLU A 53 6.96 -11.10 6.17
N LYS A 54 6.37 -10.54 7.24
CA LYS A 54 6.40 -11.14 8.57
C LYS A 54 5.70 -12.49 8.63
N THR A 55 4.55 -12.62 7.97
CA THR A 55 3.80 -13.89 7.93
C THR A 55 4.42 -14.93 7.00
N THR A 56 5.13 -14.53 5.94
CA THR A 56 5.88 -15.47 5.09
C THR A 56 7.08 -16.06 5.84
N ILE A 57 7.65 -15.34 6.80
CA ILE A 57 8.63 -15.91 7.74
C ILE A 57 7.97 -16.89 8.74
N MET A 58 6.64 -16.88 8.82
CA MET A 58 5.82 -17.74 9.68
C MET A 58 4.94 -18.65 8.80
N GLU A 59 5.55 -19.45 7.91
CA GLU A 59 4.78 -20.53 7.30
C GLU A 59 4.31 -21.49 8.41
N VAL A 60 3.01 -21.70 8.42
CA VAL A 60 2.30 -22.51 9.41
C VAL A 60 2.35 -23.95 8.90
N ASP A 61 3.02 -24.84 9.63
CA ASP A 61 2.91 -26.29 9.38
C ASP A 61 1.44 -26.74 9.51
N GLU A 62 1.08 -27.88 8.90
CA GLU A 62 -0.31 -28.42 8.87
C GLU A 62 -0.97 -28.54 10.27
N ASP A 63 -0.19 -28.46 11.35
CA ASP A 63 -0.62 -28.53 12.74
C ASP A 63 -0.90 -27.16 13.42
N GLY A 64 -0.81 -26.04 12.70
CA GLY A 64 -1.24 -24.73 13.23
C GLY A 64 -0.31 -24.09 14.26
N LEU A 65 0.94 -24.55 14.39
CA LEU A 65 1.92 -23.99 15.34
C LEU A 65 2.91 -23.04 14.66
N LEU A 66 3.08 -21.85 15.24
CA LEU A 66 4.08 -20.86 14.83
C LEU A 66 5.47 -21.33 15.27
N LYS A 67 6.38 -21.57 14.32
CA LYS A 67 7.81 -21.73 14.59
C LYS A 67 8.61 -20.61 13.94
N SER A 68 9.56 -20.05 14.68
CA SER A 68 10.65 -19.25 14.12
C SER A 68 11.75 -20.18 13.60
N LEU A 69 12.41 -19.80 12.50
CA LEU A 69 13.61 -20.44 11.95
C LEU A 69 14.66 -20.75 13.02
#